data_AF-A0A9D6SQU4-F1
#
_entry.id   AF-A0A9D6SQU4-F1
#
_cell.length_a   1.000
_cell.length_b   1.000
_cell.length_c   1.000
_cell.angle_alpha   90.00
_cell.angle_beta   90.00
_cell.angle_gamma   90.00
#
_symmetry.space_group_name_H-M   'P 1'
#
loop_
_entity.id
_entity.type
_entity.pdbx_description
1 polymer ?
#
loop_
_entity_poly.entity_id
_entity_poly.type
_entity_poly.pdbx_seq_one_letter_code
_entity_poly.pdbx_strand_id
1 'polypeptide(L)'
;MRRPRQRHSHSGRLPGRPPTGRALTAAERMRRYRARQRAAGLRPVIRMEARVPAVSAGLLTHRVLEARSLAMHCLAAQKVERNPALLNGVRRRLAAWRSRYATQVPRALDEWKAMLDRSWPEIAAFITDPGERAVRLRQSTPFAGVLSASERKRVYAAFRP
;
A
#
# COMPACT_ATOMS: atom_id res chain seq x y z
N MET A 1 -26.20 73.40 -73.27
CA MET A 1 -25.72 72.01 -73.05
C MET A 1 -26.15 71.54 -71.66
N ARG A 2 -26.97 70.48 -71.57
CA ARG A 2 -27.49 69.89 -70.32
C ARG A 2 -26.40 69.04 -69.65
N ARG A 3 -26.17 69.18 -68.33
CA ARG A 3 -25.37 68.23 -67.53
C ARG A 3 -26.31 67.40 -66.64
N PRO A 4 -26.20 66.05 -66.62
CA PRO A 4 -27.10 65.19 -65.86
C PRO A 4 -26.66 65.07 -64.39
N ARG A 5 -27.64 64.97 -63.49
CA ARG A 5 -27.48 64.62 -62.08
C ARG A 5 -27.08 63.14 -61.97
N GLN A 6 -25.96 62.82 -61.33
CA GLN A 6 -25.70 61.46 -60.85
C GLN A 6 -26.10 61.35 -59.38
N ARG A 7 -27.01 60.41 -59.12
CA ARG A 7 -27.40 59.93 -57.80
C ARG A 7 -26.31 58.97 -57.33
N HIS A 8 -25.74 59.19 -56.15
CA HIS A 8 -24.93 58.17 -55.48
C HIS A 8 -25.62 57.72 -54.20
N SER A 9 -26.16 56.51 -54.27
CA SER A 9 -26.79 55.74 -53.20
C SER A 9 -25.77 55.44 -52.10
N HIS A 10 -26.07 55.84 -50.87
CA HIS A 10 -25.35 55.37 -49.68
C HIS A 10 -25.72 53.92 -49.39
N SER A 11 -24.73 53.01 -49.36
CA SER A 11 -24.87 51.71 -48.73
C SER A 11 -23.83 51.58 -47.60
N GLY A 12 -24.30 51.79 -46.37
CA GLY A 12 -23.51 51.55 -45.16
C GLY A 12 -23.24 50.06 -45.01
N ARG A 13 -21.97 49.67 -44.91
CA ARG A 13 -21.56 48.33 -44.47
C ARG A 13 -21.29 48.38 -42.96
N LEU A 14 -21.93 47.49 -42.20
CA LEU A 14 -21.64 47.27 -40.79
C LEU A 14 -20.18 46.79 -40.62
N PRO A 15 -19.46 47.20 -39.55
CA PRO A 15 -18.08 46.79 -39.34
C PRO A 15 -18.01 45.28 -39.04
N GLY A 16 -17.36 44.52 -39.92
CA GLY A 16 -17.02 43.13 -39.69
C GLY A 16 -16.03 42.97 -38.52
N ARG A 17 -16.05 41.78 -37.90
CA ARG A 17 -15.15 41.37 -36.81
C ARG A 17 -13.69 41.69 -37.18
N PRO A 18 -12.91 42.34 -36.29
CA PRO A 18 -11.53 42.73 -36.58
C PRO A 18 -10.70 41.49 -36.95
N PRO A 19 -9.71 41.64 -37.86
CA PRO A 19 -8.89 40.55 -38.32
C PRO A 19 -8.07 40.00 -37.15
N THR A 20 -8.49 38.86 -36.62
CA THR A 20 -7.61 38.07 -35.74
C THR A 20 -6.44 37.62 -36.60
N GLY A 21 -5.22 38.00 -36.21
CA GLY A 21 -3.99 37.62 -36.91
C GLY A 21 -3.90 36.10 -37.15
N ARG A 22 -3.01 35.69 -38.06
CA ARG A 22 -2.87 34.29 -38.51
C ARG A 22 -2.91 33.32 -37.32
N ALA A 23 -3.89 32.42 -37.34
CA ALA A 23 -4.02 31.39 -36.32
C ALA A 23 -2.73 30.54 -36.28
N LEU A 24 -2.16 30.39 -35.08
CA LEU A 24 -1.01 29.52 -34.89
C LEU A 24 -1.41 28.06 -35.10
N THR A 25 -0.57 27.33 -35.81
CA THR A 25 -0.66 25.88 -35.90
C THR A 25 -0.49 25.25 -34.51
N ALA A 26 -1.02 24.03 -34.34
CA ALA A 26 -0.82 23.27 -33.10
C ALA A 26 0.67 23.12 -32.75
N ALA A 27 1.52 22.91 -33.76
CA ALA A 27 2.97 22.78 -33.59
C ALA A 27 3.61 24.08 -33.05
N GLU A 28 3.21 25.24 -33.58
CA GLU A 28 3.71 26.54 -33.10
C GLU A 28 3.28 26.82 -31.66
N ARG A 29 2.04 26.49 -31.30
CA ARG A 29 1.53 26.60 -29.92
C ARG A 29 2.35 25.73 -28.97
N MET A 30 2.62 24.49 -29.35
CA MET A 30 3.42 23.56 -28.54
C MET A 30 4.88 24.01 -28.39
N ARG A 31 5.49 24.58 -29.44
CA ARG A 31 6.85 25.16 -29.35
C ARG A 31 6.91 26.32 -28.35
N ARG A 32 5.95 27.25 -28.42
CA ARG A 32 5.85 28.37 -27.48
C ARG A 32 5.61 27.90 -26.04
N TYR A 33 4.74 26.91 -25.85
CA TYR A 33 4.50 26.32 -24.53
C TYR A 33 5.77 25.70 -23.93
N ARG A 34 6.50 24.90 -24.71
CA ARG A 34 7.77 24.29 -24.26
C ARG A 34 8.84 25.34 -23.97
N ALA A 35 8.92 26.40 -24.76
CA ALA A 35 9.84 27.52 -24.52
C ALA A 35 9.54 28.21 -23.18
N ARG A 36 8.26 28.47 -22.88
CA ARG A 36 7.83 29.04 -21.58
C ARG A 36 8.15 28.12 -20.41
N GLN A 37 7.90 26.82 -20.55
CA GLN A 37 8.23 25.84 -19.51
C GLN A 37 9.74 25.81 -19.23
N ARG A 38 10.59 25.80 -20.26
CA ARG A 38 12.04 25.86 -20.08
C ARG A 38 12.50 27.18 -19.44
N ALA A 39 11.93 28.31 -19.83
CA ALA A 39 12.24 29.61 -19.24
C ALA A 39 11.85 29.68 -17.76
N ALA A 40 10.78 28.97 -17.36
CA ALA A 40 10.37 28.79 -15.98
C ALA A 40 11.20 27.72 -15.22
N GLY A 41 12.29 27.22 -15.80
CA GLY A 41 13.14 26.19 -15.18
C GLY A 41 12.56 24.78 -15.20
N LEU A 42 11.38 24.57 -15.78
CA LEU A 42 10.74 23.27 -15.87
C LEU A 42 11.43 22.44 -16.96
N ARG A 43 11.91 21.26 -16.57
CA ARG A 43 12.52 20.28 -17.48
C ARG A 43 11.52 19.17 -17.76
N PRO A 44 11.40 18.71 -19.02
CA PRO A 44 10.60 17.53 -19.33
C PRO A 44 11.19 16.32 -18.59
N VAL A 45 10.37 15.69 -17.74
CA VAL A 45 10.71 14.41 -17.14
C VAL A 45 10.48 13.35 -18.20
N ILE A 46 11.57 12.91 -18.85
CA ILE A 46 11.53 11.89 -19.90
C ILE A 46 11.46 10.49 -19.29
N ARG A 47 11.95 10.34 -18.04
CA ARG A 47 11.96 9.08 -17.31
C ARG A 47 11.78 9.37 -15.83
N MET A 48 10.72 8.82 -15.25
CA MET A 48 10.51 8.79 -13.81
C MET A 48 10.99 7.44 -13.31
N GLU A 49 12.15 7.40 -12.66
CA GLU A 49 12.61 6.19 -11.98
C GLU A 49 12.31 6.31 -10.49
N ALA A 50 11.42 5.47 -9.99
CA ALA A 50 11.29 5.28 -8.56
C ALA A 50 12.61 4.72 -8.05
N ARG A 51 13.31 5.47 -7.19
CA ARG A 51 14.52 4.98 -6.53
C ARG A 51 14.09 3.90 -5.53
N VAL A 52 13.97 2.67 -6.00
CA VAL A 52 13.76 1.52 -5.11
C VAL A 52 15.09 1.29 -4.40
N PRO A 53 15.16 1.44 -3.07
CA PRO A 53 16.40 1.13 -2.36
C PRO A 53 16.78 -0.31 -2.65
N ALA A 54 18.05 -0.56 -2.94
CA ALA A 54 18.56 -1.91 -3.13
C ALA A 54 18.34 -2.70 -1.83
N VAL A 55 17.35 -3.58 -1.82
CA VAL A 55 17.06 -4.43 -0.67
C VAL A 55 18.03 -5.61 -0.72
N SER A 56 18.80 -5.83 0.33
CA SER A 56 19.70 -6.98 0.40
C SER A 56 18.88 -8.28 0.38
N ALA A 57 19.45 -9.35 -0.19
CA ALA A 57 18.79 -10.67 -0.22
C ALA A 57 18.42 -11.17 1.20
N GLY A 58 19.25 -10.85 2.21
CA GLY A 58 18.98 -11.15 3.61
C GLY A 58 17.75 -10.42 4.15
N LEU A 59 17.62 -9.12 3.86
CA LEU A 59 16.47 -8.31 4.28
C LEU A 59 15.17 -8.76 3.57
N LEU A 60 15.25 -9.12 2.28
CA LEU A 60 14.12 -9.71 1.56
C LEU A 60 13.67 -11.02 2.20
N THR A 61 14.62 -11.90 2.53
CA THR A 61 14.34 -13.17 3.20
C THR A 61 13.65 -12.95 4.54
N HIS A 62 14.16 -12.02 5.35
CA HIS A 62 13.55 -11.65 6.64
C HIS A 62 12.11 -11.18 6.46
N ARG A 63 11.87 -10.24 5.54
CA ARG A 63 10.52 -9.72 5.25
C ARG A 63 9.56 -10.81 4.77
N VAL A 64 10.02 -11.76 3.96
CA VAL A 64 9.21 -12.90 3.53
C VAL A 64 8.85 -13.80 4.72
N LEU A 65 9.78 -14.04 5.65
CA LEU A 65 9.50 -14.82 6.86
C LEU A 65 8.50 -14.10 7.78
N GLU A 66 8.64 -12.79 7.96
CA GLU A 66 7.69 -11.97 8.71
C GLU A 66 6.30 -11.99 8.08
N ALA A 67 6.21 -11.84 6.76
CA ALA A 67 4.94 -11.85 6.04
C ALA A 67 4.26 -13.23 6.11
N ARG A 68 5.02 -14.33 6.00
CA ARG A 68 4.52 -15.69 6.22
C ARG A 68 3.99 -15.88 7.65
N SER A 69 4.74 -15.40 8.64
CA SER A 69 4.34 -15.45 10.04
C SER A 69 3.04 -14.68 10.27
N LEU A 70 2.93 -13.46 9.74
CA LEU A 70 1.71 -12.65 9.81
C LEU A 70 0.52 -13.35 9.15
N ALA A 71 0.70 -13.87 7.94
CA ALA A 71 -0.36 -14.59 7.23
C ALA A 71 -0.87 -15.82 8.00
N MET A 72 0.03 -16.58 8.64
CA MET A 72 -0.36 -17.69 9.51
C MET A 72 -1.19 -17.21 10.71
N HIS A 73 -0.86 -16.08 11.31
CA HIS A 73 -1.63 -15.54 12.45
C HIS A 73 -2.97 -14.95 12.03
N CYS A 74 -3.06 -14.29 10.88
CA CYS A 74 -4.34 -13.86 10.32
C CYS A 74 -5.27 -15.05 10.08
N LEU A 75 -4.76 -16.15 9.52
CA LEU A 75 -5.54 -17.37 9.32
C LEU A 75 -5.94 -18.01 10.65
N ALA A 76 -5.02 -18.05 11.63
CA ALA A 76 -5.32 -18.56 12.97
C ALA A 76 -6.41 -17.73 13.66
N ALA A 77 -6.37 -16.40 13.53
CA ALA A 77 -7.38 -15.49 14.06
C ALA A 77 -8.76 -15.82 13.48
N GLN A 78 -8.86 -15.94 12.15
CA GLN A 78 -10.12 -16.31 11.49
C GLN A 78 -10.67 -17.67 11.95
N LYS A 79 -9.80 -18.64 12.24
CA LYS A 79 -10.23 -19.96 12.73
C LYS A 79 -10.75 -19.89 14.17
N VAL A 80 -10.07 -19.13 15.03
CA VAL A 80 -10.50 -18.96 16.42
C VAL A 80 -11.80 -18.14 16.48
N GLU A 81 -11.98 -17.13 15.62
CA GLU A 81 -13.24 -16.40 15.51
C GLU A 81 -14.43 -17.34 15.22
N ARG A 82 -14.25 -18.28 14.28
CA ARG A 82 -15.27 -19.28 13.93
C ARG A 82 -15.43 -20.38 14.98
N ASN A 83 -14.38 -20.67 15.74
CA ASN A 83 -14.37 -21.69 16.77
C ASN A 83 -13.52 -21.25 17.97
N PRO A 84 -14.13 -20.53 18.94
CA PRO A 84 -13.41 -20.01 20.11
C PRO A 84 -12.75 -21.09 20.98
N ALA A 85 -13.21 -22.35 20.92
CA ALA A 85 -12.62 -23.46 21.68
C ALA A 85 -11.16 -23.75 21.29
N LEU A 86 -10.73 -23.33 20.09
CA LEU A 86 -9.33 -23.44 19.65
C LEU A 86 -8.38 -22.61 20.55
N LEU A 87 -8.87 -21.53 21.16
CA LEU A 87 -8.08 -20.69 22.07
C LEU A 87 -7.68 -21.47 23.33
N ASN A 88 -8.52 -22.40 23.79
CA ASN A 88 -8.18 -23.28 24.91
C ASN A 88 -6.97 -24.17 24.59
N GLY A 89 -6.86 -24.63 23.33
CA GLY A 89 -5.69 -25.38 22.87
C GLY A 89 -4.41 -24.54 22.88
N VAL A 90 -4.52 -23.26 22.52
CA VAL A 90 -3.39 -22.30 22.58
C VAL A 90 -2.95 -22.08 24.03
N ARG A 91 -3.89 -21.85 24.95
CA ARG A 91 -3.62 -21.67 26.38
C ARG A 91 -2.97 -22.91 27.01
N ARG A 92 -3.47 -24.12 26.71
CA ARG A 92 -2.86 -25.38 27.16
C ARG A 92 -1.43 -25.55 26.65
N ARG A 93 -1.18 -25.22 25.38
CA ARG A 93 0.17 -25.29 24.79
C ARG A 93 1.14 -24.35 25.51
N LEU A 94 0.71 -23.12 25.77
CA LEU A 94 1.52 -22.16 26.52
C LEU A 94 1.82 -22.68 27.94
N ALA A 95 0.83 -23.21 28.63
CA ALA A 95 1.01 -23.79 29.96
C ALA A 95 2.02 -24.96 29.94
N ALA A 96 1.91 -25.86 28.97
CA ALA A 96 2.84 -26.98 28.80
C ALA A 96 4.27 -26.55 28.43
N TRP A 97 4.44 -25.44 27.71
CA TRP A 97 5.76 -24.86 27.47
C TRP A 97 6.35 -24.26 28.74
N ARG A 98 5.54 -23.50 29.49
CA ARG A 98 5.97 -22.90 30.76
C ARG A 98 6.35 -23.94 31.80
N SER A 99 5.62 -25.06 31.90
CA SER A 99 5.91 -26.10 32.89
C SER A 99 7.25 -26.82 32.66
N ARG A 100 7.86 -26.67 31.48
CA ARG A 100 9.21 -27.21 31.20
C ARG A 100 10.32 -26.36 31.81
N TYR A 101 10.02 -25.15 32.27
CA TYR A 101 10.98 -24.25 32.89
C TYR A 101 10.79 -24.30 34.42
N ALA A 102 11.78 -24.84 35.13
CA ALA A 102 11.71 -25.04 36.57
C ALA A 102 11.84 -23.73 37.37
N THR A 103 12.83 -22.89 37.02
CA THR A 103 13.21 -21.72 37.84
C THR A 103 13.18 -20.41 37.07
N GLN A 104 13.40 -20.44 35.76
CA GLN A 104 13.46 -19.23 34.93
C GLN A 104 12.67 -19.40 33.64
N VAL A 105 11.47 -18.83 33.63
CA VAL A 105 10.61 -18.81 32.45
C VAL A 105 11.11 -17.73 31.48
N PRO A 106 11.27 -18.03 30.18
CA PRO A 106 11.57 -17.00 29.19
C PRO A 106 10.52 -15.89 29.20
N ARG A 107 10.99 -14.63 29.21
CA ARG A 107 10.14 -13.43 29.20
C ARG A 107 9.03 -13.46 28.14
N ALA A 108 9.31 -14.03 26.96
CA ALA A 108 8.33 -14.17 25.89
C ALA A 108 7.10 -15.01 26.29
N LEU A 109 7.26 -16.02 27.16
CA LEU A 109 6.15 -16.84 27.64
C LEU A 109 5.30 -16.12 28.69
N ASP A 110 5.90 -15.21 29.48
CA ASP A 110 5.15 -14.31 30.37
C ASP A 110 4.36 -13.28 29.57
N GLU A 111 5.00 -12.69 28.56
CA GLU A 111 4.33 -11.75 27.64
C GLU A 111 3.16 -12.43 26.91
N TRP A 112 3.33 -13.67 26.44
CA TRP A 112 2.24 -14.44 25.86
C TRP A 112 1.13 -14.75 26.86
N LYS A 113 1.47 -15.08 28.12
CA LYS A 113 0.45 -15.32 29.14
C LYS A 113 -0.39 -14.06 29.37
N ALA A 114 0.28 -12.93 29.61
CA ALA A 114 -0.39 -11.65 29.82
C ALA A 114 -1.23 -11.22 28.60
N MET A 115 -0.80 -11.57 27.37
CA MET A 115 -1.58 -11.32 26.16
C MET A 115 -2.81 -12.23 26.07
N LEU A 116 -2.65 -13.53 26.36
CA LEU A 116 -3.75 -14.50 26.28
C LEU A 116 -4.78 -14.35 27.39
N ASP A 117 -4.46 -13.66 28.49
CA ASP A 117 -5.40 -13.31 29.57
C ASP A 117 -6.36 -12.16 29.18
N ARG A 118 -6.16 -11.52 28.02
CA ARG A 118 -7.01 -10.44 27.50
C ARG A 118 -8.26 -10.95 26.79
N SER A 119 -9.12 -10.02 26.38
CA SER A 119 -10.29 -10.34 25.55
C SER A 119 -9.88 -10.84 24.16
N TRP A 120 -10.75 -11.62 23.52
CA TRP A 120 -10.49 -12.13 22.17
C TRP A 120 -10.20 -11.02 21.14
N PRO A 121 -10.96 -9.91 21.08
CA PRO A 121 -10.66 -8.82 20.15
C PRO A 121 -9.25 -8.24 20.31
N GLU A 122 -8.76 -8.09 21.55
CA GLU A 122 -7.40 -7.63 21.82
C GLU A 122 -6.34 -8.64 21.38
N ILE A 123 -6.59 -9.93 21.63
CA ILE A 123 -5.70 -11.02 21.19
C ILE A 123 -5.64 -11.04 19.67
N ALA A 124 -6.79 -11.01 18.99
CA ALA A 124 -6.90 -11.03 17.55
C ALA A 124 -6.15 -9.84 16.93
N ALA A 125 -6.41 -8.63 17.41
CA ALA A 125 -5.73 -7.43 16.97
C ALA A 125 -4.21 -7.55 17.12
N PHE A 126 -3.73 -8.03 18.27
CA PHE A 126 -2.30 -8.18 18.53
C PHE A 126 -1.63 -9.21 17.63
N ILE A 127 -2.22 -10.41 17.45
CA ILE A 127 -1.58 -11.45 16.64
C ILE A 127 -1.53 -11.08 15.15
N THR A 128 -2.43 -10.21 14.70
CA THR A 128 -2.47 -9.67 13.32
C THR A 128 -1.76 -8.33 13.16
N ASP A 129 -1.15 -7.78 14.20
CA ASP A 129 -0.46 -6.49 14.14
C ASP A 129 0.91 -6.62 13.43
N PRO A 130 1.20 -5.86 12.36
CA PRO A 130 2.52 -5.86 11.72
C PRO A 130 3.60 -5.13 12.53
N GLY A 131 3.26 -4.49 13.66
CA GLY A 131 4.18 -3.76 14.52
C GLY A 131 5.27 -4.63 15.18
N GLU A 132 6.41 -4.01 15.47
CA GLU A 132 7.63 -4.68 15.96
C GLU A 132 7.40 -5.56 17.19
N ARG A 133 6.55 -5.10 18.13
CA ARG A 133 6.22 -5.87 19.34
C ARG A 133 5.54 -7.20 19.01
N ALA A 134 4.56 -7.17 18.11
CA ALA A 134 3.84 -8.37 17.69
C ALA A 134 4.72 -9.26 16.82
N VAL A 135 5.51 -8.69 15.91
CA VAL A 135 6.52 -9.41 15.12
C VAL A 135 7.46 -10.20 16.02
N ARG A 136 8.07 -9.54 17.01
CA ARG A 136 8.96 -10.19 17.99
C ARG A 136 8.26 -11.34 18.69
N LEU A 137 7.05 -11.10 19.21
CA LEU A 137 6.37 -12.12 20.00
C LEU A 137 5.91 -13.32 19.14
N ARG A 138 5.56 -13.10 17.87
CA ARG A 138 5.23 -14.15 16.90
C ARG A 138 6.38 -15.12 16.61
N GLN A 139 7.64 -14.73 16.85
CA GLN A 139 8.79 -15.64 16.68
C GLN A 139 8.70 -16.88 17.60
N SER A 140 7.96 -16.79 18.71
CA SER A 140 7.76 -17.86 19.70
C SER A 140 6.28 -18.10 19.99
N THR A 141 5.46 -18.18 18.94
CA THR A 141 3.99 -18.17 19.05
C THR A 141 3.36 -19.49 19.56
N PRO A 142 2.43 -19.44 20.53
CA PRO A 142 1.64 -20.60 20.93
C PRO A 142 0.52 -20.95 19.92
N PHE A 143 0.31 -20.12 18.87
CA PHE A 143 -0.70 -20.36 17.83
C PHE A 143 -0.28 -21.40 16.78
N ALA A 144 0.97 -21.88 16.81
CA ALA A 144 1.52 -22.81 15.80
C ALA A 144 0.67 -24.06 15.54
N GLY A 145 -0.09 -24.52 16.55
CA GLY A 145 -0.97 -25.69 16.44
C GLY A 145 -2.45 -25.38 16.19
N VAL A 146 -2.83 -24.14 15.86
CA VAL A 146 -4.18 -23.80 15.39
C VAL A 146 -4.36 -24.18 13.93
N LEU A 147 -3.29 -24.06 13.15
CA LEU A 147 -3.27 -24.43 11.74
C LEU A 147 -2.91 -25.90 11.54
N SER A 148 -3.54 -26.54 10.56
CA SER A 148 -3.14 -27.85 10.08
C SER A 148 -1.85 -27.77 9.26
N ALA A 149 -1.21 -28.92 9.01
CA ALA A 149 -0.02 -28.98 8.17
C ALA A 149 -0.31 -28.50 6.73
N SER A 150 -1.48 -28.84 6.18
CA SER A 150 -1.88 -28.42 4.84
C SER A 150 -2.13 -26.92 4.75
N GLU A 151 -2.73 -26.31 5.77
CA GLU A 151 -2.92 -24.85 5.86
C GLU A 151 -1.57 -24.13 5.90
N ARG A 152 -0.64 -24.58 6.74
CA ARG A 152 0.71 -24.02 6.76
C ARG A 152 1.38 -24.15 5.40
N LYS A 153 1.31 -25.32 4.76
CA LYS A 153 1.89 -25.54 3.42
C LYS A 153 1.31 -24.57 2.37
N ARG A 154 0.01 -24.30 2.40
CA ARG A 154 -0.63 -23.31 1.52
C ARG A 154 -0.09 -21.90 1.74
N VAL A 155 0.06 -21.48 2.99
CA VAL A 155 0.68 -20.17 3.31
C VAL A 155 2.11 -20.14 2.77
N TYR A 156 2.93 -21.15 3.03
CA TYR A 156 4.31 -21.19 2.53
C TYR A 156 4.39 -21.12 1.00
N ALA A 157 3.47 -21.78 0.29
CA ALA A 157 3.42 -21.76 -1.17
C ALA A 157 3.08 -20.37 -1.73
N ALA A 158 2.22 -19.59 -1.06
CA ALA A 158 1.81 -18.25 -1.50
C ALA A 158 2.95 -17.20 -1.45
N PHE A 159 4.03 -17.49 -0.72
CA PHE A 159 5.20 -16.62 -0.57
C PHE A 159 6.46 -17.25 -1.19
N ARG A 160 6.31 -18.18 -2.14
CA ARG A 160 7.45 -18.60 -2.97
C ARG A 160 7.75 -17.49 -3.99
N PRO A 161 9.04 -17.16 -4.21
CA PRO A 161 9.43 -16.24 -5.27
C PRO A 161 9.10 -16.81 -6.65
#